data_AF-A0A1T3BTU3-F1
#
_entry.id   AF-A0A1T3BTU3-F1
#
_cell.length_a   1.000
_cell.length_b   1.000
_cell.length_c   1.000
_cell.angle_alpha   90.00
_cell.angle_beta   90.00
_cell.angle_gamma   90.00
#
_symmetry.space_group_name_H-M   'P 1'
#
loop_
_entity.id
_entity.type
_entity.pdbx_description
1 polymer ?
#
loop_
_entity_poly.entity_id
_entity_poly.type
_entity_poly.pdbx_seq_one_letter_code
_entity_poly.pdbx_strand_id
1 'polypeptide(L)'
;MVITEIAPQIKASTVLYAIQQFLRRLWAGPLFRWRFSGFRPQKILAHPIDLHLADPMMAHEFYHGRFSFSGCTVQSDALSPFSLVPPMLQWEIALHDFHWLRHMTAARSELAKAYARSLVEDWLEHHSKKIKGPSWSGAVVARRLISWICHSQMLLEGGVRTLKSVFYVHLVFSFAICAF
;
A
#
# COMPACT_ATOMS: atom_id res chain seq x y z
N MET A 1 21.10 29.56 -41.25
CA MET A 1 22.44 29.51 -40.65
C MET A 1 22.27 29.12 -39.19
N VAL A 2 22.60 27.86 -38.89
CA VAL A 2 23.03 27.23 -37.61
C VAL A 2 22.27 27.51 -36.29
N ILE A 3 21.86 26.37 -35.70
CA ILE A 3 21.27 26.07 -34.38
C ILE A 3 22.33 26.26 -33.26
N THR A 4 21.92 26.18 -31.98
CA THR A 4 22.69 25.98 -30.71
C THR A 4 22.90 27.29 -29.92
N GLU A 5 22.58 27.47 -28.64
CA GLU A 5 22.55 26.55 -27.49
C GLU A 5 21.48 26.96 -26.44
N ILE A 6 20.59 26.04 -26.06
CA ILE A 6 19.85 26.10 -24.79
C ILE A 6 19.99 24.72 -24.13
N ALA A 7 21.13 24.46 -23.49
CA ALA A 7 21.25 23.34 -22.54
C ALA A 7 22.47 23.50 -21.63
N PRO A 8 22.26 23.77 -20.33
CA PRO A 8 22.81 22.79 -19.37
C PRO A 8 21.92 22.47 -18.16
N GLN A 9 20.75 23.13 -17.97
CA GLN A 9 20.00 23.04 -16.70
C GLN A 9 19.17 21.75 -16.51
N ILE A 10 18.87 21.00 -17.59
CA ILE A 10 17.99 19.81 -17.52
C ILE A 10 18.76 18.55 -17.03
N LYS A 11 20.09 18.51 -17.17
CA LYS A 11 20.90 17.33 -16.83
C LYS A 11 21.01 17.09 -15.32
N ALA A 12 21.07 18.15 -14.52
CA ALA A 12 21.23 18.05 -13.06
C ALA A 12 20.01 17.39 -12.38
N SER A 13 18.80 17.70 -12.83
CA SER A 13 17.57 17.09 -12.31
C SER A 13 17.54 15.58 -12.58
N THR A 14 17.84 15.19 -13.82
CA THR A 14 17.81 13.77 -14.24
C THR A 14 18.85 12.93 -13.49
N VAL A 15 20.04 13.49 -13.23
CA VAL A 15 21.09 12.81 -12.46
C VAL A 15 20.70 12.68 -10.99
N LEU A 16 20.11 13.72 -10.36
CA LEU A 16 19.59 13.63 -9.00
C LEU A 16 18.45 12.60 -8.88
N TYR A 17 17.50 12.61 -9.83
CA TYR A 17 16.44 11.60 -9.90
C TYR A 17 16.99 10.20 -10.12
N ALA A 18 18.00 10.04 -10.98
CA ALA A 18 18.64 8.75 -11.24
C ALA A 18 19.45 8.23 -10.04
N ILE A 19 20.16 9.12 -9.33
CA ILE A 19 20.90 8.78 -8.10
C ILE A 19 19.91 8.41 -6.99
N GLN A 20 18.83 9.17 -6.79
CA GLN A 20 17.76 8.78 -5.87
C GLN A 20 17.15 7.43 -6.25
N GLN A 21 16.91 7.17 -7.54
CA GLN A 21 16.36 5.90 -8.01
C GLN A 21 17.33 4.73 -7.83
N PHE A 22 18.64 4.96 -7.99
CA PHE A 22 19.68 3.97 -7.78
C PHE A 22 19.89 3.65 -6.29
N LEU A 23 19.88 4.68 -5.43
CA LEU A 23 19.88 4.53 -3.98
C LEU A 23 18.64 3.77 -3.52
N ARG A 24 17.44 4.11 -3.99
CA ARG A 24 16.19 3.37 -3.68
C ARG A 24 16.29 1.88 -4.02
N ARG A 25 16.95 1.51 -5.12
CA ARG A 25 17.16 0.11 -5.52
C ARG A 25 18.14 -0.63 -4.62
N LEU A 26 19.22 0.03 -4.18
CA LEU A 26 20.17 -0.55 -3.22
C LEU A 26 19.58 -0.69 -1.82
N TRP A 27 18.61 0.15 -1.47
CA TRP A 27 17.96 0.18 -0.15
C TRP A 27 16.75 -0.77 -0.05
N ALA A 28 16.30 -1.38 -1.13
CA ALA A 28 15.30 -2.46 -1.13
C ALA A 28 15.91 -3.86 -0.87
N GLY A 29 17.21 -3.94 -0.56
CA GLY A 29 17.93 -5.20 -0.36
C GLY A 29 17.60 -5.93 0.96
N PRO A 30 17.95 -7.22 1.09
CA PRO A 30 17.72 -8.02 2.31
C PRO A 30 18.34 -7.41 3.56
N LEU A 31 19.45 -6.68 3.42
CA LEU A 31 20.17 -6.00 4.50
C LEU A 31 19.36 -4.84 5.10
N PHE A 32 18.51 -4.18 4.31
CA PHE A 32 17.66 -3.11 4.82
C PHE A 32 16.52 -3.64 5.71
N ARG A 33 15.98 -4.83 5.40
CA ARG A 33 15.01 -5.52 6.27
C ARG A 33 15.62 -5.86 7.63
N TRP A 34 16.91 -6.19 7.68
CA TRP A 34 17.59 -6.57 8.91
C TRP A 34 17.75 -5.39 9.88
N ARG A 35 17.96 -4.16 9.37
CA ARG A 35 18.08 -2.93 10.18
C ARG A 35 16.86 -2.70 11.09
N PHE A 36 15.67 -3.12 10.65
CA PHE A 36 14.42 -2.90 11.40
C PHE A 36 13.91 -4.15 12.13
N SER A 37 14.70 -5.22 12.19
CA SER A 37 14.34 -6.45 12.92
C SER A 37 14.26 -6.27 14.44
N GLY A 38 14.88 -5.22 15.00
CA GLY A 38 14.97 -4.99 16.45
C GLY A 38 13.89 -4.08 17.03
N PHE A 39 13.35 -3.12 16.27
CA PHE A 39 12.35 -2.17 16.77
C PHE A 39 10.95 -2.59 16.35
N ARG A 40 10.13 -3.01 17.32
CA ARG A 40 8.71 -3.33 17.09
C ARG A 40 7.83 -2.37 17.90
N PRO A 41 7.13 -1.41 17.26
CA PRO A 41 6.19 -0.57 17.98
C PRO A 41 5.07 -1.44 18.56
N GLN A 42 4.70 -1.16 19.81
CA GLN A 42 3.70 -1.96 20.53
C GLN A 42 2.27 -1.43 20.33
N LYS A 43 2.13 -0.13 20.04
CA LYS A 43 0.84 0.54 19.84
C LYS A 43 0.98 1.77 18.94
N ILE A 44 -0.09 2.06 18.21
CA ILE A 44 -0.30 3.35 17.54
C ILE A 44 -0.96 4.28 18.56
N LEU A 45 -0.40 5.47 18.76
CA LEU A 45 -0.89 6.43 19.76
C LEU A 45 -1.99 7.36 19.24
N ALA A 46 -2.01 7.60 17.93
CA ALA A 46 -2.94 8.52 17.29
C ALA A 46 -3.48 7.90 16.00
N HIS A 47 -4.79 8.02 15.82
CA HIS A 47 -5.49 7.60 14.61
C HIS A 47 -6.03 8.87 13.94
N PRO A 48 -5.39 9.34 12.85
CA PRO A 48 -5.92 10.47 12.09
C PRO A 48 -7.25 10.07 11.46
N ILE A 49 -8.19 11.02 11.43
CA ILE A 49 -9.45 10.83 10.73
C ILE A 49 -9.20 10.90 9.22
N ASP A 50 -9.80 9.96 8.49
CA ASP A 50 -9.82 10.00 7.04
C ASP A 50 -10.98 10.92 6.59
N LEU A 51 -10.66 12.01 5.88
CA LEU A 51 -11.64 12.99 5.41
C LEU A 51 -12.17 12.67 4.00
N HIS A 52 -11.66 11.62 3.35
CA HIS A 52 -12.11 11.23 2.02
C HIS A 52 -13.50 10.61 2.05
N LEU A 53 -14.30 10.88 1.02
CA LEU A 53 -15.63 10.31 0.88
C LEU A 53 -15.55 8.77 0.81
N ALA A 54 -16.33 8.12 1.67
CA ALA A 54 -16.43 6.68 1.74
C ALA A 54 -17.85 6.23 1.35
N ASP A 55 -17.91 5.39 0.33
CA ASP A 55 -19.12 4.67 -0.09
C ASP A 55 -19.15 3.25 0.52
N PRO A 56 -20.17 2.89 1.32
CA PRO A 56 -20.33 1.53 1.86
C PRO A 56 -20.77 0.50 0.80
N MET A 57 -21.35 0.90 -0.34
CA MET A 57 -21.74 -0.03 -1.41
C MET A 57 -20.51 -0.70 -2.05
N MET A 58 -19.38 -0.01 -2.08
CA MET A 58 -18.10 -0.59 -2.48
C MET A 58 -17.69 -1.79 -1.62
N ALA A 59 -18.01 -1.79 -0.31
CA ALA A 59 -17.78 -2.95 0.54
C ALA A 59 -18.64 -4.15 0.11
N HIS A 60 -19.87 -3.89 -0.35
CA HIS A 60 -20.76 -4.93 -0.86
C HIS A 60 -20.22 -5.60 -2.12
N GLU A 61 -19.74 -4.81 -3.08
CA GLU A 61 -19.12 -5.31 -4.32
C GLU A 61 -17.91 -6.20 -4.02
N PHE A 62 -17.08 -5.82 -3.04
CA PHE A 62 -15.90 -6.59 -2.67
C PHE A 62 -16.23 -8.00 -2.18
N TYR A 63 -17.34 -8.18 -1.46
CA TYR A 63 -17.77 -9.52 -1.05
C TYR A 63 -18.18 -10.39 -2.22
N HIS A 64 -18.76 -9.80 -3.26
CA HIS A 64 -19.07 -10.49 -4.51
C HIS A 64 -17.82 -10.69 -5.39
N GLY A 65 -16.63 -10.40 -4.86
CA GLY A 65 -15.37 -10.52 -5.58
C GLY A 65 -15.19 -9.44 -6.65
N ARG A 66 -15.95 -8.35 -6.62
CA ARG A 66 -15.88 -7.26 -7.61
C ARG A 66 -15.03 -6.12 -7.10
N PHE A 67 -13.94 -5.88 -7.81
CA PHE A 67 -12.96 -4.85 -7.49
C PHE A 67 -12.97 -3.76 -8.55
N SER A 68 -13.75 -2.71 -8.27
CA SER A 68 -13.89 -1.53 -9.13
C SER A 68 -12.89 -0.44 -8.74
N PHE A 69 -11.83 -0.26 -9.52
CA PHE A 69 -10.85 0.80 -9.32
C PHE A 69 -10.56 1.55 -10.62
N SER A 70 -10.41 2.87 -10.51
CA SER A 70 -9.96 3.72 -11.62
C SER A 70 -10.77 3.55 -12.93
N GLY A 71 -12.07 3.24 -12.81
CA GLY A 71 -12.97 3.01 -13.95
C GLY A 71 -12.95 1.60 -14.53
N CYS A 72 -12.17 0.68 -13.96
CA CYS A 72 -12.13 -0.73 -14.35
C CYS A 72 -12.63 -1.63 -13.22
N THR A 73 -13.43 -2.62 -13.58
CA THR A 73 -13.94 -3.63 -12.64
C THR A 73 -13.35 -4.98 -12.98
N VAL A 74 -12.79 -5.66 -11.97
CA VAL A 74 -12.25 -7.01 -12.09
C VAL A 74 -13.02 -7.94 -11.17
N GLN A 75 -13.39 -9.10 -11.69
CA GLN A 75 -14.02 -10.17 -10.93
C GLN A 75 -12.93 -11.14 -10.44
N SER A 76 -12.90 -11.36 -9.13
CA SER A 76 -12.05 -12.33 -8.46
C SER A 76 -12.91 -13.51 -8.05
N ASP A 77 -13.04 -14.52 -8.91
CA ASP A 77 -13.85 -15.72 -8.68
C ASP A 77 -13.26 -16.59 -7.55
N ALA A 78 -13.39 -16.12 -6.31
CA ALA A 78 -12.84 -16.67 -5.06
C ALA A 78 -11.31 -16.60 -4.88
N LEU A 79 -10.56 -16.10 -5.85
CA LEU A 79 -9.13 -15.83 -5.70
C LEU A 79 -8.89 -14.55 -4.90
N SER A 80 -7.66 -14.38 -4.42
CA SER A 80 -7.23 -13.08 -3.91
C SER A 80 -7.08 -12.07 -5.07
N PRO A 81 -7.55 -10.82 -4.90
CA PRO A 81 -7.36 -9.77 -5.91
C PRO A 81 -5.87 -9.48 -6.18
N PHE A 82 -4.99 -9.80 -5.24
CA PHE A 82 -3.54 -9.58 -5.35
C PHE A 82 -2.82 -10.64 -6.18
N SER A 83 -3.51 -11.74 -6.51
CA SER A 83 -2.99 -12.82 -7.37
C SER A 83 -3.50 -12.71 -8.82
N LEU A 84 -4.41 -11.78 -9.09
CA LEU A 84 -4.96 -11.57 -10.43
C LEU A 84 -3.98 -10.81 -11.31
N VAL A 85 -4.08 -11.02 -12.62
CA VAL A 85 -3.40 -10.18 -13.60
C VAL A 85 -4.13 -8.84 -13.68
N PRO A 86 -3.49 -7.72 -13.33
CA PRO A 86 -4.16 -6.42 -13.34
C PRO A 86 -4.48 -6.00 -14.78
N PRO A 87 -5.69 -5.48 -15.06
CA PRO A 87 -6.07 -5.02 -16.39
C PRO A 87 -5.34 -3.72 -16.77
N MET A 88 -5.00 -2.90 -15.78
CA MET A 88 -4.31 -1.63 -15.95
C MET A 88 -3.43 -1.31 -14.74
N LEU A 89 -2.34 -0.58 -14.99
CA LEU A 89 -1.41 -0.15 -13.94
C LEU A 89 -2.07 0.68 -12.83
N GLN A 90 -2.96 1.61 -13.20
CA GLN A 90 -3.67 2.44 -12.24
C GLN A 90 -4.71 1.69 -11.38
N TRP A 91 -5.18 0.52 -11.85
CA TRP A 91 -6.02 -0.38 -11.06
C TRP A 91 -5.16 -1.13 -10.04
N GLU A 92 -4.00 -1.63 -10.46
CA GLU A 92 -3.02 -2.28 -9.58
C GLU A 92 -2.56 -1.31 -8.47
N ILE A 93 -2.21 -0.08 -8.85
CA ILE A 93 -1.85 0.98 -7.91
C ILE A 93 -2.97 1.21 -6.89
N ALA A 94 -4.21 1.41 -7.34
CA ALA A 94 -5.35 1.66 -6.47
C ALA A 94 -5.66 0.48 -5.52
N LEU A 95 -5.46 -0.76 -5.98
CA LEU A 95 -5.56 -1.95 -5.15
C LEU A 95 -4.51 -1.94 -4.02
N HIS A 96 -3.26 -1.62 -4.35
CA HIS A 96 -2.12 -1.62 -3.41
C HIS A 96 -1.99 -0.37 -2.53
N ASP A 97 -2.71 0.70 -2.83
CA ASP A 97 -2.77 1.91 -2.00
C ASP A 97 -3.63 1.74 -0.74
N PHE A 98 -4.47 0.69 -0.68
CA PHE A 98 -5.39 0.41 0.44
C PHE A 98 -6.37 1.54 0.77
N HIS A 99 -6.51 2.54 -0.10
CA HIS A 99 -7.45 3.64 0.11
C HIS A 99 -8.89 3.11 0.28
N TRP A 100 -9.20 1.96 -0.34
CA TRP A 100 -10.50 1.30 -0.25
C TRP A 100 -10.86 0.81 1.16
N LEU A 101 -9.93 0.74 2.12
CA LEU A 101 -10.24 0.42 3.52
C LEU A 101 -11.28 1.37 4.11
N ARG A 102 -11.31 2.65 3.67
CA ARG A 102 -12.32 3.61 4.11
C ARG A 102 -13.75 3.16 3.81
N HIS A 103 -13.97 2.47 2.69
CA HIS A 103 -15.27 1.93 2.30
C HIS A 103 -15.71 0.80 3.25
N MET A 104 -14.76 -0.06 3.64
CA MET A 104 -15.00 -1.13 4.60
C MET A 104 -15.31 -0.58 5.99
N THR A 105 -14.59 0.44 6.44
CA THR A 105 -14.87 1.12 7.71
C THR A 105 -16.25 1.78 7.70
N ALA A 106 -16.63 2.42 6.58
CA ALA A 106 -17.93 3.08 6.42
C ALA A 106 -19.12 2.12 6.44
N ALA A 107 -18.93 0.87 6.01
CA ALA A 107 -19.98 -0.15 6.05
C ALA A 107 -20.41 -0.57 7.46
N ARG A 108 -19.59 -0.29 8.50
CA ARG A 108 -19.87 -0.54 9.93
C ARG A 108 -20.34 -1.97 10.26
N SER A 109 -20.01 -2.95 9.42
CA SER A 109 -20.36 -4.36 9.59
C SER A 109 -19.15 -5.16 10.04
N GLU A 110 -19.33 -6.09 10.98
CA GLU A 110 -18.25 -7.00 11.40
C GLU A 110 -17.75 -7.88 10.26
N LEU A 111 -18.63 -8.24 9.31
CA LEU A 111 -18.25 -8.93 8.09
C LEU A 111 -17.25 -8.10 7.27
N ALA A 112 -17.40 -6.76 7.24
CA ALA A 112 -16.58 -5.87 6.41
C ALA A 112 -15.20 -5.72 7.00
N LYS A 113 -15.16 -5.58 8.33
CA LYS A 113 -13.92 -5.57 9.08
C LYS A 113 -13.17 -6.90 8.93
N ALA A 114 -13.87 -8.03 9.05
CA ALA A 114 -13.25 -9.35 8.90
C ALA A 114 -12.69 -9.58 7.50
N TYR A 115 -13.44 -9.22 6.45
CA TYR A 115 -12.99 -9.37 5.07
C TYR A 115 -11.85 -8.40 4.71
N ALA A 116 -11.88 -7.17 5.22
CA ALA A 116 -10.76 -6.24 5.07
C ALA A 116 -9.48 -6.78 5.72
N ARG A 117 -9.59 -7.40 6.92
CA ARG A 117 -8.45 -8.04 7.59
C ARG A 117 -7.91 -9.22 6.78
N SER A 118 -8.76 -10.08 6.24
CA SER A 118 -8.30 -11.22 5.43
C SER A 118 -7.58 -10.75 4.15
N LEU A 119 -8.05 -9.68 3.51
CA LEU A 119 -7.35 -9.08 2.36
C LEU A 119 -5.98 -8.49 2.75
N VAL A 120 -5.89 -7.81 3.90
CA VAL A 120 -4.61 -7.28 4.40
C VAL A 120 -3.64 -8.40 4.78
N GLU A 121 -4.13 -9.47 5.43
CA GLU A 121 -3.36 -10.68 5.76
C GLU A 121 -2.82 -11.33 4.50
N ASP A 122 -3.67 -11.55 3.51
CA ASP A 122 -3.29 -12.15 2.23
C ASP A 122 -2.24 -11.30 1.50
N TRP A 123 -2.41 -9.98 1.50
CA TRP A 123 -1.40 -9.08 0.95
C TRP A 123 -0.08 -9.17 1.71
N LEU A 124 -0.11 -9.19 3.04
CA LEU A 124 1.08 -9.33 3.87
C LEU A 124 1.79 -10.67 3.59
N GLU A 125 1.07 -11.76 3.36
CA GLU A 125 1.68 -13.05 3.06
C GLU A 125 2.38 -13.07 1.69
N HIS A 126 1.71 -12.56 0.65
CA HIS A 126 2.18 -12.62 -0.73
C HIS A 126 3.22 -11.53 -1.07
N HIS A 127 3.01 -10.30 -0.57
CA HIS A 127 3.78 -9.13 -0.99
C HIS A 127 4.89 -8.74 -0.01
N SER A 128 4.80 -9.08 1.29
CA SER A 128 5.87 -8.71 2.26
C SER A 128 7.23 -9.34 1.95
N LYS A 129 7.24 -10.48 1.25
CA LYS A 129 8.47 -11.21 0.89
C LYS A 129 9.12 -10.68 -0.40
N LYS A 130 8.35 -10.08 -1.30
CA LYS A 130 8.79 -9.67 -2.65
C LYS A 130 8.65 -8.16 -2.82
N ILE A 131 9.76 -7.43 -2.65
CA ILE A 131 9.82 -5.98 -2.83
C ILE A 131 10.07 -5.66 -4.31
N LYS A 132 9.06 -5.86 -5.15
CA LYS A 132 9.14 -5.61 -6.60
C LYS A 132 7.79 -5.14 -7.14
N GLY A 133 7.84 -4.34 -8.20
CA GLY A 133 6.64 -3.89 -8.93
C GLY A 133 6.08 -2.55 -8.44
N PRO A 134 4.97 -2.11 -9.03
CA PRO A 134 4.37 -0.80 -8.75
C PRO A 134 3.80 -0.70 -7.33
N SER A 135 3.48 -1.83 -6.69
CA SER A 135 3.07 -1.93 -5.28
C SER A 135 4.08 -1.38 -4.26
N TRP A 136 5.33 -1.21 -4.67
CA TRP A 136 6.44 -0.66 -3.87
C TRP A 136 6.93 0.70 -4.35
N SER A 137 6.21 1.34 -5.27
CA SER A 137 6.46 2.75 -5.62
C SER A 137 6.28 3.64 -4.38
N GLY A 138 7.17 4.61 -4.16
CA GLY A 138 7.12 5.48 -2.96
C GLY A 138 5.76 6.15 -2.76
N ALA A 139 5.10 6.57 -3.84
CA ALA A 139 3.75 7.16 -3.77
C ALA A 139 2.69 6.15 -3.30
N VAL A 140 2.84 4.87 -3.66
CA VAL A 140 1.94 3.79 -3.24
C VAL A 140 2.17 3.43 -1.79
N VAL A 141 3.43 3.29 -1.40
CA VAL A 141 3.80 3.00 -0.01
C VAL A 141 3.32 4.10 0.93
N ALA A 142 3.47 5.37 0.54
CA ALA A 142 3.01 6.50 1.34
C ALA A 142 1.48 6.50 1.53
N ARG A 143 0.71 6.30 0.45
CA ARG A 143 -0.76 6.23 0.52
C ARG A 143 -1.25 5.01 1.31
N ARG A 144 -0.60 3.87 1.15
CA ARG A 144 -0.83 2.68 1.97
C ARG A 144 -0.59 2.96 3.44
N LEU A 145 0.52 3.62 3.76
CA LEU A 145 0.87 3.95 5.13
C LEU A 145 -0.20 4.84 5.79
N ILE A 146 -0.62 5.90 5.10
CA ILE A 146 -1.69 6.80 5.58
C ILE A 146 -2.98 6.00 5.80
N SER A 147 -3.42 5.24 4.79
CA SER A 147 -4.65 4.43 4.87
C SER A 147 -4.62 3.44 6.02
N TRP A 148 -3.48 2.78 6.24
CA TRP A 148 -3.32 1.83 7.33
C TRP A 148 -3.33 2.51 8.70
N ILE A 149 -2.73 3.68 8.87
CA ILE A 149 -2.75 4.38 10.16
C ILE A 149 -4.17 4.86 10.47
N CYS A 150 -4.87 5.49 9.51
CA CYS A 150 -6.26 5.93 9.66
C CYS A 150 -7.20 4.78 10.05
N HIS A 151 -7.08 3.63 9.38
CA HIS A 151 -7.99 2.48 9.55
C HIS A 151 -7.42 1.37 10.45
N SER A 152 -6.31 1.64 11.15
CA SER A 152 -5.63 0.64 12.00
C SER A 152 -6.48 0.13 13.15
N GLN A 153 -7.35 0.96 13.73
CA GLN A 153 -8.26 0.53 14.79
C GLN A 153 -9.16 -0.61 14.29
N MET A 154 -9.79 -0.45 13.13
CA MET A 154 -10.63 -1.49 12.52
C MET A 154 -9.84 -2.78 12.24
N LEU A 155 -8.60 -2.65 11.75
CA LEU A 155 -7.73 -3.78 11.44
C LEU A 155 -7.24 -4.53 12.68
N LEU A 156 -6.98 -3.83 13.79
CA LEU A 156 -6.44 -4.38 15.04
C LEU A 156 -7.53 -4.84 16.01
N GLU A 157 -8.74 -4.31 15.92
CA GLU A 157 -9.92 -4.81 16.64
C GLU A 157 -10.19 -6.26 16.20
N GLY A 158 -10.36 -7.19 17.15
CA GLY A 158 -10.69 -8.60 16.86
C GLY A 158 -9.63 -9.43 16.09
N GLY A 159 -8.53 -8.83 15.63
CA GLY A 159 -7.48 -9.52 14.88
C GLY A 159 -6.63 -10.47 15.73
N VAL A 160 -6.17 -11.56 15.13
CA VAL A 160 -5.27 -12.54 15.75
C VAL A 160 -3.95 -11.85 16.14
N ARG A 161 -3.34 -12.24 17.28
CA ARG A 161 -2.07 -11.65 17.75
C ARG A 161 -0.97 -11.65 16.69
N THR A 162 -0.95 -12.68 15.83
CA THR A 162 -0.02 -12.82 14.71
C THR A 162 -0.16 -11.66 13.72
N LEU A 163 -1.38 -11.33 13.28
CA LEU A 163 -1.64 -10.21 12.38
C LEU A 163 -1.10 -8.90 12.96
N LYS A 164 -1.36 -8.62 14.25
CA LYS A 164 -0.90 -7.40 14.91
C LYS A 164 0.63 -7.26 14.82
N SER A 165 1.36 -8.33 15.11
CA SER A 165 2.83 -8.30 15.09
C SER A 165 3.39 -8.09 13.67
N VAL A 166 2.80 -8.73 12.66
CA VAL A 166 3.22 -8.60 11.26
C VAL A 166 2.89 -7.21 10.72
N PHE A 167 1.71 -6.68 11.06
CA PHE A 167 1.27 -5.35 10.71
C PHE A 167 2.23 -4.27 11.21
N TYR A 168 2.64 -4.32 12.48
CA TYR A 168 3.59 -3.35 13.03
C TYR A 168 4.96 -3.40 12.38
N VAL A 169 5.50 -4.60 12.13
CA VAL A 169 6.78 -4.77 11.42
C VAL A 169 6.69 -4.18 10.01
N HIS A 170 5.57 -4.40 9.33
CA HIS A 170 5.36 -3.89 7.99
C HIS A 170 5.13 -2.36 7.96
N LEU A 171 4.49 -1.80 8.98
CA LEU A 171 4.31 -0.37 9.13
C LEU A 171 5.66 0.33 9.23
N VAL A 172 6.56 -0.17 10.10
CA VAL A 172 7.94 0.35 10.22
C VAL A 172 8.70 0.21 8.91
N PHE A 173 8.56 -0.93 8.23
CA PHE A 173 9.20 -1.16 6.93
C PHE A 173 8.72 -0.19 5.84
N SER A 174 7.42 0.09 5.80
CA SER A 174 6.81 1.04 4.86
C SER A 174 7.22 2.49 5.16
N PHE A 175 7.30 2.87 6.44
CA PHE A 175 7.87 4.16 6.86
C PHE A 175 9.31 4.32 6.39
N ALA A 176 10.12 3.27 6.54
CA ALA A 176 11.52 3.29 6.12
C ALA A 176 11.68 3.42 4.60
N ILE A 177 10.76 2.87 3.80
CA ILE A 177 10.77 3.05 2.34
C ILE A 177 10.34 4.47 1.93
N CYS A 178 9.46 5.13 2.69
CA CYS A 178 9.02 6.49 2.38
C CYS A 178 10.01 7.57 2.83
N ALA A 179 10.82 7.31 3.85
CA ALA A 179 11.74 8.29 4.44
C ALA A 179 12.99 8.58 3.58
N PHE A 180 13.19 7.88 2.45
CA PHE A 180 14.36 7.99 1.55
C PHE A 180 13.95 8.00 0.06
#